data_AF-A0A7K2WD67-F1
#
_entry.id   AF-A0A7K2WD67-F1
#
_cell.length_a   1.000
_cell.length_b   1.000
_cell.length_c   1.000
_cell.angle_alpha   90.00
_cell.angle_beta   90.00
_cell.angle_gamma   90.00
#
_symmetry.space_group_name_H-M   'P 1'
#
loop_
_entity.id
_entity.type
_entity.pdbx_description
1 polymer ?
#
loop_
_entity_poly.entity_id
_entity_poly.type
_entity_poly.pdbx_seq_one_letter_code
_entity_poly.pdbx_strand_id
1 'polypeptide(L)'
;MGKWWRSLARAFWALDRVLGGQRRPTRFQKWVGRHPIKAGLYTALPPTLFFTFFFWLVSDEEEPDNLLFAVIGGLVMGLLFGLTAASERLRQRRLKRLGIWDGS
;
A
#
# COMPACT_ATOMS: atom_id res chain seq x y z
N MET A 1 -21.78 -2.63 13.63
CA MET A 1 -20.50 -2.53 12.87
C MET A 1 -19.60 -1.35 13.22
N GLY A 2 -20.10 -0.12 13.44
CA GLY A 2 -19.24 1.07 13.58
C GLY A 2 -18.32 1.16 14.81
N LYS A 3 -18.54 0.38 15.89
CA LYS A 3 -17.66 0.37 17.07
C LYS A 3 -16.37 -0.43 16.83
N TRP A 4 -16.47 -1.54 16.10
CA TRP A 4 -15.34 -2.42 15.80
C TRP A 4 -14.34 -1.77 14.84
N TRP A 5 -14.82 -1.19 13.73
CA TRP A 5 -13.99 -0.42 12.80
C TRP A 5 -13.26 0.75 13.46
N ARG A 6 -13.93 1.48 14.36
CA ARG A 6 -13.29 2.54 15.17
C ARG A 6 -12.23 2.00 16.12
N SER A 7 -12.44 0.80 16.67
CA SER A 7 -11.45 0.14 17.53
C SER A 7 -10.19 -0.22 16.74
N LEU A 8 -10.34 -0.88 15.59
CA LEU A 8 -9.23 -1.24 14.71
C LEU A 8 -8.45 -0.02 14.23
N ALA A 9 -9.15 1.03 13.79
CA ALA A 9 -8.49 2.28 13.38
C ALA A 9 -7.67 2.89 14.52
N ARG A 10 -8.19 2.87 15.76
CA ARG A 10 -7.46 3.36 16.93
C ARG A 10 -6.23 2.51 17.24
N ALA A 11 -6.36 1.18 17.17
CA ALA A 11 -5.24 0.26 17.38
C ALA A 11 -4.15 0.47 16.32
N PHE A 12 -4.53 0.56 15.04
CA PHE A 12 -3.63 0.88 13.94
C PHE A 12 -2.88 2.19 14.17
N TRP A 13 -3.59 3.27 14.54
CA TRP A 13 -2.96 4.56 14.81
C TRP A 13 -2.15 4.60 16.12
N ALA A 14 -2.42 3.72 17.08
CA ALA A 14 -1.59 3.56 18.26
C ALA A 14 -0.26 2.87 17.88
N LEU A 15 -0.33 1.80 17.10
CA LEU A 15 0.84 1.10 16.58
C LEU A 15 1.71 2.02 15.72
N ASP A 16 1.10 2.75 14.78
CA ASP A 16 1.78 3.75 13.95
C ASP A 16 2.53 4.78 14.80
N ARG A 17 1.94 5.27 15.90
CA ARG A 17 2.61 6.20 16.82
C ARG A 17 3.83 5.57 17.50
N VAL A 18 3.72 4.32 17.96
CA VAL A 18 4.82 3.57 18.58
C VAL A 18 5.97 3.36 17.59
N LEU A 19 5.66 3.06 16.33
CA LEU A 19 6.65 2.88 15.26
C LEU A 19 7.25 4.19 14.74
N GLY A 20 6.99 5.33 15.40
CA GLY A 20 7.57 6.62 15.03
C GLY A 20 6.75 7.38 13.98
N GLY A 21 5.46 7.10 13.84
CA GLY A 21 4.53 7.78 12.94
C GLY A 21 4.34 9.27 13.20
N GLN A 22 4.93 9.82 14.28
CA GLN A 22 5.02 11.25 14.57
C GLN A 22 6.24 11.94 13.94
N ARG A 23 7.15 11.20 13.31
CA ARG A 23 8.28 11.79 12.57
C ARG A 23 7.81 12.47 11.30
N ARG A 24 8.55 13.50 10.85
CA ARG A 24 8.29 14.16 9.56
C ARG A 24 8.41 13.15 8.40
N PRO A 25 7.52 13.22 7.40
CA PRO A 25 7.53 12.28 6.28
C PRO A 25 8.76 12.50 5.39
N THR A 26 9.34 11.40 4.91
CA THR A 26 10.45 11.44 3.94
C THR A 26 9.95 11.87 2.55
N ARG A 27 10.86 12.24 1.63
CA ARG A 27 10.50 12.62 0.25
C ARG A 27 9.65 11.56 -0.45
N PHE A 28 10.00 10.29 -0.27
CA PHE A 28 9.25 9.16 -0.82
C PHE A 28 7.86 9.05 -0.19
N GLN A 29 7.75 9.10 1.14
CA GLN A 29 6.45 9.07 1.83
C GLN A 29 5.53 10.22 1.40
N LYS A 30 6.07 11.44 1.22
CA LYS A 30 5.32 12.59 0.67
C LYS A 30 4.75 12.27 -0.71
N TRP A 31 5.55 11.69 -1.60
CA TRP A 31 5.10 11.32 -2.93
C TRP A 31 4.01 10.23 -2.89
N VAL A 32 4.22 9.17 -2.09
CA VAL A 32 3.27 8.08 -1.88
C VAL A 32 1.93 8.60 -1.38
N GLY A 33 1.93 9.46 -0.36
CA GLY A 33 0.71 10.06 0.19
C GLY A 33 -0.01 11.01 -0.78
N ARG A 34 0.69 11.63 -1.73
CA ARG A 34 0.08 12.47 -2.79
C ARG A 34 -0.53 11.63 -3.91
N HIS A 35 0.06 10.47 -4.21
CA HIS A 35 -0.34 9.64 -5.35
C HIS A 35 -0.59 8.17 -4.98
N PRO A 36 -1.60 7.87 -4.15
CA PRO A 36 -1.86 6.52 -3.67
C PRO A 36 -2.21 5.53 -4.79
N ILE A 37 -2.92 5.99 -5.83
CA ILE A 37 -3.26 5.16 -7.01
C ILE A 37 -1.98 4.82 -7.80
N LYS A 38 -1.11 5.81 -8.04
CA LYS A 38 0.16 5.58 -8.74
C LYS A 38 1.05 4.63 -7.94
N ALA A 39 1.16 4.84 -6.62
CA ALA A 39 1.91 3.96 -5.74
C ALA A 39 1.41 2.51 -5.84
N GLY A 40 0.10 2.29 -5.70
CA GLY A 40 -0.51 0.96 -5.86
C GLY A 40 -0.22 0.34 -7.23
N LEU A 41 -0.34 1.10 -8.31
CA LEU A 41 -0.08 0.60 -9.67
C LEU A 41 1.40 0.23 -9.87
N TYR A 42 2.33 1.09 -9.46
CA TYR A 42 3.77 0.80 -9.55
C TYR A 42 4.19 -0.39 -8.69
N THR A 43 3.48 -0.66 -7.59
CA THR A 43 3.73 -1.85 -6.77
C THR A 43 3.03 -3.10 -7.29
N ALA A 44 1.98 -2.97 -8.10
CA ALA A 44 1.29 -4.10 -8.71
C ALA A 44 2.09 -4.69 -9.87
N LEU A 45 2.71 -3.82 -10.68
CA LEU A 45 3.41 -4.21 -11.91
C LEU A 45 4.55 -5.23 -11.68
N PRO A 46 5.52 -5.02 -10.77
CA PRO A 46 6.62 -5.95 -10.60
C PRO A 46 6.18 -7.35 -10.13
N PRO A 47 5.29 -7.50 -9.13
CA PRO A 47 4.74 -8.79 -8.76
C PRO A 47 3.99 -9.47 -9.90
N THR A 48 3.14 -8.76 -10.66
CA THR A 48 2.46 -9.35 -11.82
C THR A 48 3.47 -9.91 -12.81
N LEU A 49 4.46 -9.10 -13.21
CA LEU A 49 5.49 -9.52 -14.16
C LEU A 49 6.33 -10.68 -13.64
N PHE A 50 6.67 -10.64 -12.34
CA PHE A 50 7.41 -11.72 -11.69
C PHE A 50 6.62 -13.03 -11.72
N PHE A 51 5.34 -13.02 -11.34
CA PHE A 51 4.50 -14.21 -11.38
C PHE A 51 4.29 -14.70 -12.81
N THR A 52 4.03 -13.81 -13.77
CA THR A 52 3.91 -14.18 -15.18
C THR A 52 5.18 -14.86 -15.69
N PHE A 53 6.36 -14.28 -15.41
CA PHE A 53 7.64 -14.87 -15.82
C PHE A 53 7.92 -16.20 -15.11
N PHE A 54 7.61 -16.28 -13.81
CA PHE A 54 7.77 -17.50 -13.03
C PHE A 54 6.92 -18.64 -13.57
N PHE A 55 5.64 -18.41 -13.83
CA PHE A 55 4.78 -19.43 -14.42
C PHE A 55 5.17 -19.79 -15.85
N TRP A 56 5.59 -18.81 -16.65
CA TRP A 56 6.14 -19.07 -17.98
C TRP A 56 7.38 -19.98 -17.94
N LEU A 57 8.25 -19.81 -16.94
CA LEU A 57 9.47 -20.62 -16.79
C LEU A 57 9.20 -22.04 -16.27
N VAL A 58 8.16 -22.20 -15.43
CA VAL A 58 7.90 -23.45 -14.69
C VAL A 58 6.85 -24.33 -15.36
N SER A 59 5.99 -23.77 -16.22
CA SER A 59 4.90 -24.51 -16.85
C SER A 59 5.28 -25.01 -18.24
N ASP A 60 5.25 -26.33 -18.43
CA ASP A 60 5.41 -27.01 -19.73
C ASP A 60 4.17 -26.85 -20.64
N GLU A 61 3.00 -26.60 -20.05
CA GLU A 61 1.75 -26.29 -20.75
C GLU A 61 1.29 -24.87 -20.42
N GLU A 62 0.89 -24.10 -21.44
CA GLU A 62 0.28 -22.77 -21.26
C GLU A 62 -1.13 -22.93 -20.65
N GLU A 63 -1.20 -23.19 -19.35
CA GLU A 63 -2.47 -23.21 -18.63
C GLU A 63 -2.98 -21.76 -18.45
N PRO A 64 -4.22 -21.46 -18.89
CA PRO A 64 -4.79 -20.12 -18.79
C PRO A 64 -4.94 -19.66 -17.32
N ASP A 65 -5.00 -20.60 -16.38
CA ASP A 65 -5.11 -20.33 -14.94
C ASP A 65 -3.86 -19.66 -14.38
N ASN A 66 -2.67 -19.93 -14.93
CA ASN A 66 -1.42 -19.31 -14.49
C ASN A 66 -1.40 -17.80 -14.70
N LEU A 67 -1.95 -17.34 -15.83
CA LEU A 67 -2.10 -15.92 -16.10
C LEU A 67 -3.08 -15.28 -15.11
N LEU A 68 -4.19 -15.97 -14.80
CA LEU A 68 -5.16 -15.50 -13.82
C LEU A 68 -4.55 -15.36 -12.42
N PHE A 69 -3.76 -16.35 -11.97
CA PHE A 69 -3.04 -16.28 -10.70
C PHE A 69 -2.05 -15.12 -10.65
N ALA A 70 -1.27 -14.91 -11.71
CA ALA A 70 -0.33 -13.78 -11.79
C ALA A 70 -1.05 -12.43 -11.68
N VAL A 71 -2.18 -12.27 -12.39
CA VAL A 71 -2.99 -11.05 -12.35
C VAL A 71 -3.59 -10.84 -10.95
N ILE A 72 -4.17 -11.88 -10.34
CA ILE A 72 -4.73 -11.80 -8.99
C ILE A 72 -3.65 -11.43 -7.98
N GLY A 73 -2.48 -12.08 -8.03
CA GLY A 73 -1.35 -11.78 -7.16
C GLY A 73 -0.91 -10.31 -7.28
N GLY A 74 -0.76 -9.83 -8.51
CA GLY A 74 -0.47 -8.43 -8.80
C GLY A 74 -1.50 -7.45 -8.23
N LEU A 75 -2.79 -7.73 -8.43
CA LEU A 75 -3.89 -6.91 -7.93
C LEU A 75 -3.94 -6.86 -6.40
N VAL A 76 -3.74 -8.01 -5.73
CA VAL A 76 -3.68 -8.08 -4.27
C VAL A 76 -2.53 -7.22 -3.73
N MET A 77 -1.35 -7.35 -4.31
CA MET A 77 -0.20 -6.53 -3.92
C MET A 77 -0.46 -5.05 -4.16
N GLY A 78 -0.98 -4.69 -5.33
CA GLY A 78 -1.36 -3.31 -5.67
C GLY A 78 -2.38 -2.72 -4.70
N LEU A 79 -3.38 -3.50 -4.29
CA LEU A 79 -4.37 -3.10 -3.31
C LEU A 79 -3.74 -2.85 -1.93
N LEU A 80 -2.92 -3.78 -1.42
CA LEU A 80 -2.27 -3.63 -0.12
C LEU A 80 -1.40 -2.38 -0.05
N PHE A 81 -0.56 -2.16 -1.08
CA PHE A 81 0.29 -0.98 -1.14
C PHE A 81 -0.50 0.31 -1.41
N GLY A 82 -1.56 0.26 -2.22
CA GLY A 82 -2.47 1.38 -2.44
C GLY A 82 -3.18 1.82 -1.15
N LEU A 83 -3.67 0.86 -0.36
CA LEU A 83 -4.25 1.12 0.97
C LEU A 83 -3.22 1.67 1.95
N THR A 84 -1.99 1.13 1.91
CA THR A 84 -0.87 1.65 2.71
C THR A 84 -0.57 3.12 2.32
N ALA A 85 -0.52 3.43 1.04
CA ALA A 85 -0.33 4.79 0.55
C ALA A 85 -1.47 5.74 0.94
N ALA A 86 -2.72 5.24 0.92
CA ALA A 86 -3.88 5.98 1.41
C ALA A 86 -3.80 6.24 2.91
N SER A 87 -3.33 5.26 3.70
CA SER A 87 -3.09 5.44 5.15
C SER A 87 -2.00 6.49 5.41
N GLU A 88 -0.93 6.49 4.60
CA GLU A 88 0.14 7.49 4.67
C GLU A 88 -0.39 8.90 4.36
N ARG A 89 -1.32 9.03 3.41
CA ARG A 89 -2.02 10.31 3.15
C ARG A 89 -2.81 10.79 4.38
N LEU A 90 -3.49 9.88 5.08
CA LEU A 90 -4.21 10.21 6.31
C LEU A 90 -3.25 10.59 7.44
N ARG A 91 -2.11 9.90 7.54
CA ARG A 91 -1.05 10.20 8.51
C ARG A 91 -0.51 11.60 8.28
N GLN A 92 -0.19 11.94 7.04
CA GLN A 92 0.25 13.27 6.62
C GLN A 92 -0.77 14.36 6.98
N ARG A 93 -2.06 14.14 6.71
CA ARG A 93 -3.14 15.05 7.13
C ARG A 93 -3.22 15.19 8.65
N ARG A 94 -3.01 14.11 9.41
CA ARG A 94 -2.97 14.14 10.88
C ARG A 94 -1.78 14.95 11.37
N LEU A 95 -0.58 14.76 10.82
CA LEU A 95 0.62 15.51 11.20
C LEU A 95 0.47 17.01 10.96
N LYS A 96 -0.18 17.40 9.84
CA LYS A 96 -0.56 18.79 9.58
C LYS A 96 -1.51 19.35 10.62
N ARG A 97 -2.57 18.61 10.96
CA ARG A 97 -3.54 19.03 11.98
C ARG A 97 -2.93 19.15 13.38
N LEU A 98 -1.91 18.35 13.68
CA LEU A 98 -1.19 18.40 14.96
C LEU A 98 -0.09 19.48 15.01
N GLY A 99 0.17 20.20 13.91
CA GLY A 99 1.23 21.21 13.85
C GLY A 99 2.65 20.64 13.81
N ILE A 100 2.82 19.32 13.69
CA ILE A 100 4.12 18.63 13.69
C ILE A 100 4.86 18.83 12.35
N TRP A 101 4.09 19.01 11.27
CA TRP A 101 4.59 19.21 9.92
C TRP A 101 3.69 20.19 9.16
N ASP A 102 4.29 21.16 8.51
CA ASP A 102 3.63 22.24 7.76
C ASP A 102 3.13 21.81 6.37
N GLY A 103 3.68 20.72 5.82
CA GLY A 103 3.36 20.26 4.47
C GLY A 103 4.39 20.57 3.40
N SER A 104 5.51 21.20 3.80
CA SER A 104 6.73 21.32 2.98
C SER A 104 7.31 19.95 2.64
#